data_AF-A0A1W9QU75-F1
#
_entry.id   AF-A0A1W9QU75-F1
#
_cell.length_a   1.000
_cell.length_b   1.000
_cell.length_c   1.000
_cell.angle_alpha   90.00
_cell.angle_beta   90.00
_cell.angle_gamma   90.00
#
_symmetry.space_group_name_H-M   'P 1'
#
loop_
_entity.id
_entity.type
_entity.pdbx_description
1 polymer ?
#
loop_
_entity_poly.entity_id
_entity_poly.type
_entity_poly.pdbx_seq_one_letter_code
_entity_poly.pdbx_strand_id
1 'polypeptide(L)'
;MSALTDIVKVLRSPGCQNINFQYKNIKVSGSGFRKIASEILLGHIKIVSSFTVPSNAAKYNFIYNYLVTGIFPEKNLIVHECTHALNDLHKLKILKIDDEASAYIAQCFYMIIANEFSINSFSKTTADRFYKGCINNPGKSSCHKAIFHNGLVIAMDYLTKAKPIDKFIEQLRNAIQHHPLYSRTARNRMNNYDGLINKHIPQAHLNKVHGKIIKPPNLYHNSIFLPKEYLGYKSN
;
A
#
# COMPACT_ATOMS: atom_id res chain seq x y z
N MET A 1 17.45 -15.15 -0.70
CA MET A 1 17.51 -13.81 -0.07
C MET A 1 16.36 -13.72 0.93
N SER A 2 16.50 -13.04 2.07
CA SER A 2 15.37 -12.94 3.03
C SER A 2 14.43 -11.80 2.61
N ALA A 3 13.14 -11.93 2.90
CA ALA A 3 12.16 -10.88 2.61
C ALA A 3 12.52 -9.53 3.24
N LEU A 4 13.15 -9.56 4.43
CA LEU A 4 13.70 -8.37 5.08
C LEU A 4 14.72 -7.67 4.18
N THR A 5 15.69 -8.40 3.63
CA THR A 5 16.70 -7.84 2.74
C THR A 5 16.06 -7.27 1.48
N ASP A 6 15.06 -7.94 0.91
CA ASP A 6 14.39 -7.51 -0.31
C ASP A 6 13.58 -6.21 -0.09
N ILE A 7 12.83 -6.13 1.03
CA ILE A 7 12.10 -4.91 1.41
C ILE A 7 13.06 -3.74 1.64
N VAL A 8 14.14 -3.94 2.41
CA VAL A 8 15.14 -2.90 2.66
C VAL A 8 15.78 -2.42 1.35
N LYS A 9 16.02 -3.33 0.40
CA LYS A 9 16.52 -2.99 -0.94
C LYS A 9 15.52 -2.14 -1.72
N VAL A 10 14.22 -2.46 -1.69
CA VAL A 10 13.17 -1.64 -2.31
C VAL A 10 13.17 -0.23 -1.71
N LEU A 11 13.14 -0.11 -0.38
CA LEU A 11 13.09 1.19 0.30
C LEU A 11 14.33 2.05 0.05
N ARG A 12 15.49 1.43 -0.20
CA ARG A 12 16.75 2.14 -0.54
C ARG A 12 16.98 2.30 -2.05
N SER A 13 16.09 1.80 -2.89
CA SER A 13 16.22 1.88 -4.34
C SER A 13 16.09 3.33 -4.86
N PRO A 14 16.67 3.67 -6.02
CA PRO A 14 16.46 4.98 -6.64
C PRO A 14 14.98 5.35 -6.80
N GLY A 15 14.13 4.35 -7.10
CA GLY A 15 12.67 4.51 -7.18
C GLY A 15 12.07 5.16 -5.93
N CYS A 16 12.42 4.65 -4.74
CA CYS A 16 11.97 5.23 -3.47
C CYS A 16 12.72 6.51 -3.11
N GLN A 17 14.02 6.57 -3.39
CA GLN A 17 14.87 7.68 -2.95
C GLN A 17 14.57 9.00 -3.69
N ASN A 18 13.98 8.92 -4.89
CA ASN A 18 13.56 10.07 -5.67
C ASN A 18 12.10 10.50 -5.39
N ILE A 19 11.38 9.83 -4.49
CA ILE A 19 10.05 10.27 -4.06
C ILE A 19 10.21 11.51 -3.18
N ASN A 20 9.48 12.57 -3.49
CA ASN A 20 9.40 13.77 -2.67
C ASN A 20 8.12 14.55 -2.99
N PHE A 21 7.11 14.45 -2.13
CA PHE A 21 5.88 15.23 -2.25
C PHE A 21 5.29 15.55 -0.88
N GLN A 22 4.39 16.53 -0.86
CA GLN A 22 3.61 16.89 0.32
C GLN A 22 2.14 16.91 -0.01
N TYR A 23 1.36 16.05 0.63
CA TYR A 23 -0.09 15.99 0.52
C TYR A 23 -0.71 16.50 1.82
N LYS A 24 -1.29 17.71 1.81
CA LYS A 24 -1.75 18.40 3.03
C LYS A 24 -0.61 18.51 4.07
N ASN A 25 -0.79 17.94 5.26
CA ASN A 25 0.21 17.86 6.34
C ASN A 25 1.06 16.59 6.29
N ILE A 26 0.89 15.73 5.28
CA ILE A 26 1.64 14.49 5.10
C ILE A 26 2.80 14.75 4.14
N LYS A 27 4.03 14.54 4.61
CA LYS A 27 5.25 14.63 3.79
C LYS A 27 5.79 13.23 3.56
N VAL A 28 5.95 12.86 2.29
CA VAL A 28 6.55 11.58 1.89
C VAL A 28 7.80 11.86 1.09
N SER A 29 8.94 11.32 1.54
CA SER A 29 10.24 11.53 0.92
C SER A 29 11.10 10.27 0.93
N GLY A 30 12.10 10.23 0.05
CA GLY A 30 13.13 9.18 0.04
C GLY A 30 13.86 9.03 1.37
N SER A 31 14.12 10.15 2.06
CA SER A 31 14.69 10.13 3.42
C SER A 31 13.74 9.49 4.44
N GLY A 32 12.43 9.69 4.31
CA GLY A 32 11.41 9.00 5.11
C GLY A 32 11.46 7.49 4.90
N PHE A 33 11.49 7.02 3.64
CA PHE A 33 11.64 5.59 3.35
C PHE A 33 12.96 5.01 3.85
N ARG A 34 14.05 5.78 3.79
CA ARG A 34 15.35 5.37 4.36
C ARG A 34 15.27 5.22 5.88
N LYS A 35 14.52 6.09 6.56
CA LYS A 35 14.27 5.98 8.00
C LYS A 35 13.47 4.71 8.31
N ILE A 36 12.41 4.40 7.54
CA ILE A 36 11.65 3.15 7.69
C ILE A 36 12.54 1.92 7.48
N ALA A 37 13.42 1.93 6.48
CA ALA A 37 14.39 0.85 6.29
C ALA A 37 15.29 0.66 7.51
N SER A 38 15.71 1.74 8.17
CA SER A 38 16.48 1.67 9.43
C SER A 38 15.65 1.11 10.58
N GLU A 39 14.39 1.52 10.74
CA GLU A 39 13.49 0.98 11.77
C GLU A 39 13.22 -0.52 11.57
N ILE A 40 13.18 -1.00 10.33
CA ILE A 40 13.11 -2.43 10.00
C ILE A 40 14.40 -3.14 10.41
N LEU A 41 15.58 -2.61 10.06
CA LEU A 41 16.87 -3.23 10.39
C LEU A 41 17.15 -3.29 11.89
N LEU A 42 16.70 -2.28 12.64
CA LEU A 42 16.77 -2.26 14.10
C LEU A 42 15.71 -3.18 14.75
N GLY A 43 14.79 -3.73 13.95
CA GLY A 43 13.70 -4.57 14.41
C GLY A 43 12.65 -3.80 15.21
N HIS A 44 12.53 -2.48 15.07
CA HIS A 44 11.41 -1.74 15.63
C HIS A 44 10.14 -1.99 14.80
N ILE A 45 10.28 -2.05 13.48
CA ILE A 45 9.25 -2.54 12.56
C ILE A 45 9.55 -3.99 12.20
N LYS A 46 8.66 -4.92 12.56
CA LYS A 46 8.91 -6.34 12.28
C LYS A 46 8.47 -6.73 10.86
N ILE A 47 9.20 -7.63 10.21
CA ILE A 47 8.80 -8.20 8.91
C ILE A 47 8.38 -9.65 9.12
N VAL A 48 7.18 -9.99 8.67
CA VAL A 48 6.61 -11.33 8.74
C VAL A 48 6.24 -11.79 7.34
N SER A 49 6.95 -12.76 6.79
CA SER A 49 6.55 -13.34 5.49
C SER A 49 5.79 -14.64 5.72
N SER A 50 4.61 -14.77 5.12
CA SER A 50 3.72 -15.91 5.33
C SER A 50 3.16 -16.44 4.02
N PHE A 51 3.07 -17.78 3.89
CA PHE A 51 2.34 -18.43 2.80
C PHE A 51 0.82 -18.27 2.89
N THR A 52 0.30 -17.82 4.04
CA THR A 52 -1.13 -17.54 4.22
C THR A 52 -1.55 -16.19 3.64
N VAL A 53 -0.57 -15.35 3.28
CA VAL A 53 -0.79 -14.08 2.60
C VAL A 53 -0.54 -14.31 1.11
N PRO A 54 -1.40 -13.79 0.21
CA PRO A 54 -1.17 -13.90 -1.23
C PRO A 54 0.26 -13.50 -1.59
N SER A 55 0.89 -14.26 -2.50
CA SER A 55 2.33 -14.17 -2.72
C SER A 55 2.80 -12.75 -3.02
N ASN A 56 1.99 -11.97 -3.75
CA ASN A 56 2.29 -10.61 -4.17
C ASN A 56 1.77 -9.52 -3.21
N ALA A 57 1.14 -9.87 -2.10
CA ALA A 57 0.55 -8.89 -1.18
C ALA A 57 1.51 -8.45 -0.07
N ALA A 58 1.28 -7.25 0.44
CA ALA A 58 1.89 -6.73 1.66
C ALA A 58 0.81 -6.01 2.48
N LYS A 59 1.00 -5.94 3.80
CA LYS A 59 0.16 -5.14 4.68
C LYS A 59 0.90 -4.67 5.94
N TYR A 60 0.78 -3.40 6.27
CA TYR A 60 1.26 -2.85 7.54
C TYR A 60 0.20 -2.94 8.64
N ASN A 61 0.63 -3.31 9.84
CA ASN A 61 -0.15 -3.29 11.06
C ASN A 61 0.48 -2.31 12.04
N PHE A 62 -0.16 -1.15 12.23
CA PHE A 62 0.32 -0.09 13.11
C PHE A 62 0.16 -0.45 14.61
N ILE A 63 -0.81 -1.29 15.01
CA ILE A 63 -1.00 -1.68 16.43
C ILE A 63 0.24 -2.39 16.98
N TYR A 64 0.80 -3.29 16.17
CA TYR A 64 1.91 -4.16 16.57
C TYR A 64 3.21 -3.84 15.81
N ASN A 65 3.21 -2.74 15.05
CA ASN A 65 4.32 -2.25 14.26
C ASN A 65 5.02 -3.33 13.41
N TYR A 66 4.27 -4.04 12.57
CA TYR A 66 4.85 -5.02 11.66
C TYR A 66 4.27 -4.93 10.25
N LEU A 67 5.09 -5.30 9.27
CA LEU A 67 4.70 -5.52 7.89
C LEU A 67 4.59 -7.02 7.65
N VAL A 68 3.39 -7.49 7.29
CA VAL A 68 3.19 -8.85 6.80
C VAL A 68 3.22 -8.88 5.28
N THR A 69 3.90 -9.86 4.70
CA THR A 69 4.00 -10.01 3.24
C THR A 69 3.74 -11.45 2.81
N GLY A 70 3.36 -11.61 1.55
CA GLY A 70 3.55 -12.87 0.83
C GLY A 70 5.04 -13.18 0.63
N ILE A 71 5.31 -14.24 -0.11
CA ILE A 71 6.69 -14.70 -0.40
C ILE A 71 7.39 -13.79 -1.42
N PHE A 72 6.64 -13.19 -2.34
CA PHE A 72 7.14 -12.35 -3.42
C PHE A 72 6.31 -11.05 -3.54
N PRO A 73 6.27 -10.21 -2.49
CA PRO A 73 5.43 -9.02 -2.47
C PRO A 73 5.80 -8.08 -3.62
N GLU A 74 4.79 -7.45 -4.21
CA GLU A 74 5.02 -6.40 -5.21
C GLU A 74 5.74 -5.22 -4.58
N LYS A 75 6.78 -4.71 -5.26
CA LYS A 75 7.62 -3.62 -4.75
C LYS A 75 6.80 -2.35 -4.53
N ASN A 76 5.88 -2.05 -5.44
CA ASN A 76 4.99 -0.89 -5.33
C ASN A 76 4.05 -1.00 -4.10
N LEU A 77 3.60 -2.21 -3.73
CA LEU A 77 2.81 -2.45 -2.52
C LEU A 77 3.67 -2.33 -1.26
N ILE A 78 4.95 -2.74 -1.29
CA ILE A 78 5.87 -2.44 -0.18
C ILE A 78 5.95 -0.92 0.07
N VAL A 79 6.03 -0.11 -0.99
CA VAL A 79 6.06 1.36 -0.87
C VAL A 79 4.75 1.91 -0.29
N HIS A 80 3.61 1.38 -0.76
CA HIS A 80 2.29 1.72 -0.22
C HIS A 80 2.25 1.49 1.30
N GLU A 81 2.54 0.27 1.74
CA GLU A 81 2.45 -0.11 3.15
C GLU A 81 3.49 0.61 4.02
N CYS A 82 4.69 0.87 3.49
CA CYS A 82 5.70 1.65 4.22
C CYS A 82 5.37 3.14 4.31
N THR A 83 4.46 3.65 3.47
CA THR A 83 3.93 5.01 3.62
C THR A 83 3.04 5.11 4.85
N HIS A 84 2.21 4.10 5.12
CA HIS A 84 1.46 4.01 6.39
C HIS A 84 2.40 3.94 7.60
N ALA A 85 3.45 3.11 7.54
CA ALA A 85 4.46 3.03 8.60
C ALA A 85 5.19 4.37 8.82
N LEU A 86 5.44 5.14 7.77
CA LEU A 86 6.03 6.49 7.87
C LEU A 86 5.09 7.47 8.57
N ASN A 87 3.80 7.45 8.23
CA ASN A 87 2.80 8.29 8.87
C ASN A 87 2.63 7.95 10.36
N ASP A 88 2.67 6.66 10.71
CA ASP A 88 2.65 6.16 12.09
C ASP A 88 3.90 6.58 12.88
N LEU A 89 5.09 6.43 12.29
CA LEU A 89 6.36 6.86 12.91
C LEU A 89 6.35 8.35 13.26
N HIS A 90 5.72 9.18 12.41
CA HIS A 90 5.55 10.61 12.65
C HIS A 90 4.38 10.96 13.59
N LYS A 91 3.61 9.96 14.04
CA LYS A 91 2.43 10.12 14.91
C LYS A 91 1.44 11.14 14.38
N LEU A 92 1.24 11.15 13.05
CA LEU A 92 0.37 12.11 12.41
C LEU A 92 -1.09 11.83 12.76
N LYS A 93 -1.82 12.86 13.18
CA LYS A 93 -3.28 12.80 13.34
C LYS A 93 -3.93 13.12 11.99
N ILE A 94 -4.12 12.09 11.18
CA ILE A 94 -4.66 12.21 9.81
C ILE A 94 -5.93 11.38 9.65
N LEU A 95 -6.80 11.81 8.73
CA LEU A 95 -7.96 11.02 8.35
C LEU A 95 -7.49 9.80 7.57
N LYS A 96 -8.17 8.66 7.74
CA LYS A 96 -7.85 7.41 7.03
C LYS A 96 -7.82 7.60 5.51
N ILE A 97 -8.77 8.36 4.97
CA ILE A 97 -8.82 8.69 3.55
C ILE A 97 -7.59 9.48 3.06
N ASP A 98 -7.00 10.30 3.93
CA ASP A 98 -5.81 11.10 3.62
C ASP A 98 -4.55 10.21 3.67
N ASP A 99 -4.50 9.29 4.64
CA ASP A 99 -3.46 8.28 4.79
C ASP A 99 -3.37 7.37 3.56
N GLU A 100 -4.50 6.75 3.18
CA GLU A 100 -4.62 5.92 1.97
C GLU A 100 -4.30 6.71 0.69
N ALA A 101 -4.77 7.96 0.58
CA ALA A 101 -4.46 8.80 -0.58
C ALA A 101 -2.94 9.04 -0.71
N SER A 102 -2.26 9.34 0.41
CA SER A 102 -0.81 9.53 0.41
C SER A 102 -0.05 8.25 0.03
N ALA A 103 -0.50 7.08 0.51
CA ALA A 103 0.09 5.78 0.17
C ALA A 103 -0.08 5.43 -1.31
N TYR A 104 -1.25 5.67 -1.90
CA TYR A 104 -1.46 5.49 -3.34
C TYR A 104 -0.64 6.45 -4.20
N ILE A 105 -0.49 7.72 -3.80
CA ILE A 105 0.37 8.67 -4.51
C ILE A 105 1.82 8.18 -4.48
N ALA A 106 2.33 7.74 -3.31
CA ALA A 106 3.68 7.21 -3.17
C ALA A 106 3.91 5.93 -4.01
N GLN A 107 2.94 5.02 -4.02
CA GLN A 107 2.94 3.83 -4.87
C GLN A 107 3.07 4.20 -6.36
N CYS A 108 2.26 5.15 -6.83
CA CYS A 108 2.28 5.61 -8.22
C CYS A 108 3.62 6.29 -8.57
N PHE A 109 4.13 7.12 -7.67
CA PHE A 109 5.46 7.74 -7.78
C PHE A 109 6.56 6.71 -8.02
N TYR A 110 6.59 5.68 -7.16
CA TYR A 110 7.56 4.59 -7.28
C TYR A 110 7.45 3.89 -8.64
N MET A 111 6.24 3.56 -9.08
CA MET A 111 6.02 2.87 -10.36
C MET A 111 6.51 3.69 -11.56
N ILE A 112 6.32 5.01 -11.54
CA ILE A 112 6.81 5.91 -12.58
C ILE A 112 8.35 5.95 -12.58
N ILE A 113 8.97 6.22 -11.43
CA ILE A 113 10.43 6.37 -11.32
C ILE A 113 11.16 5.05 -11.59
N ALA A 114 10.61 3.92 -11.15
CA ALA A 114 11.18 2.60 -11.34
C ALA A 114 10.97 2.04 -12.75
N ASN A 115 10.34 2.79 -13.67
CA ASN A 115 9.96 2.36 -15.02
C ASN A 115 9.07 1.09 -15.00
N GLU A 116 8.26 0.91 -13.96
CA GLU A 116 7.29 -0.19 -13.86
C GLU A 116 5.95 0.17 -14.53
N PHE A 117 5.84 1.39 -15.07
CA PHE A 117 4.63 1.89 -15.72
C PHE A 117 4.96 2.68 -16.99
N SER A 118 4.27 2.35 -18.10
CA SER A 118 4.41 3.09 -19.37
C SER A 118 3.51 4.33 -19.35
N ILE A 119 4.12 5.51 -19.28
CA ILE A 119 3.42 6.81 -19.25
C ILE A 119 2.50 7.00 -20.47
N ASN A 120 2.85 6.40 -21.62
CA ASN A 120 2.05 6.48 -22.85
C ASN A 120 0.67 5.82 -22.72
N SER A 121 0.47 4.94 -21.75
CA SER A 121 -0.82 4.29 -21.49
C SER A 121 -1.79 5.16 -20.68
N PHE A 122 -1.37 6.36 -20.29
CA PHE A 122 -2.06 7.19 -19.31
C PHE A 122 -2.52 8.54 -19.86
N SER A 123 -3.74 8.94 -19.48
CA SER A 123 -4.25 10.28 -19.77
C SER A 123 -5.17 10.78 -18.64
N LYS A 124 -5.22 12.10 -18.47
CA LYS A 124 -6.18 12.78 -17.55
C LYS A 124 -7.64 12.40 -17.87
N THR A 125 -7.96 12.23 -19.15
CA THR A 125 -9.28 11.77 -19.63
C THR A 125 -9.60 10.34 -19.17
N THR A 126 -8.62 9.44 -19.17
CA THR A 126 -8.76 8.07 -18.66
C THR A 126 -9.05 8.07 -17.15
N ALA A 127 -8.35 8.90 -16.37
CA ALA A 127 -8.59 9.05 -14.94
C ALA A 127 -10.02 9.55 -14.65
N ASP A 128 -10.48 10.58 -15.37
CA ASP A 128 -11.85 11.09 -15.28
C ASP A 128 -12.91 10.02 -15.60
N ARG A 129 -12.67 9.19 -16.62
CA ARG A 129 -13.58 8.11 -17.00
C ARG A 129 -13.70 7.06 -15.89
N PHE A 130 -12.58 6.62 -15.33
CA PHE A 130 -12.61 5.65 -14.24
C PHE A 130 -13.25 6.23 -12.98
N TYR A 131 -12.99 7.51 -12.67
CA TYR A 131 -13.66 8.21 -11.58
C TYR A 131 -15.18 8.18 -11.74
N LYS A 132 -15.72 8.60 -12.89
CA LYS A 132 -17.17 8.53 -13.18
C LYS A 132 -17.72 7.11 -13.04
N GLY A 133 -16.96 6.10 -13.49
CA GLY A 133 -17.33 4.69 -13.33
C GLY A 133 -17.43 4.26 -11.86
N CYS A 134 -16.53 4.72 -11.00
CA CYS A 134 -16.60 4.46 -9.56
C CYS A 134 -17.81 5.14 -8.91
N ILE A 135 -18.10 6.40 -9.24
CA ILE A 135 -19.22 7.14 -8.65
C ILE A 135 -20.58 6.58 -9.09
N ASN A 136 -20.73 6.26 -10.37
CA ASN A 136 -22.01 5.77 -10.91
C ASN A 136 -22.30 4.31 -10.54
N ASN A 137 -21.25 3.50 -10.35
CA ASN A 137 -21.38 2.10 -9.96
C ASN A 137 -20.22 1.72 -9.02
N PRO A 138 -20.37 2.00 -7.70
CA PRO A 138 -19.30 1.82 -6.73
C PRO A 138 -19.03 0.34 -6.47
N GLY A 139 -18.13 -0.22 -7.26
CA GLY A 139 -17.62 -1.58 -7.15
C GLY A 139 -16.14 -1.58 -6.81
N LYS A 140 -15.65 -2.69 -6.26
CA LYS A 140 -14.22 -2.86 -5.92
C LYS A 140 -13.32 -2.57 -7.13
N SER A 141 -13.63 -3.13 -8.29
CA SER A 141 -12.81 -2.97 -9.49
C SER A 141 -12.87 -1.54 -10.09
N SER A 142 -14.06 -0.94 -10.18
CA SER A 142 -14.21 0.41 -10.74
C SER A 142 -13.52 1.46 -9.87
N CYS A 143 -13.72 1.39 -8.55
CA CYS A 143 -13.09 2.32 -7.63
C CYS A 143 -11.59 2.10 -7.49
N HIS A 144 -11.09 0.87 -7.52
CA HIS A 144 -9.64 0.64 -7.51
C HIS A 144 -8.94 1.26 -8.74
N LYS A 145 -9.54 1.14 -9.94
CA LYS A 145 -9.03 1.83 -11.14
C LYS A 145 -9.07 3.34 -10.99
N ALA A 146 -10.17 3.89 -10.44
CA ALA A 146 -10.29 5.32 -10.21
C ALA A 146 -9.19 5.83 -9.25
N ILE A 147 -9.00 5.14 -8.12
CA ILE A 147 -7.96 5.47 -7.12
C ILE A 147 -6.58 5.47 -7.79
N PHE A 148 -6.22 4.37 -8.46
CA PHE A 148 -4.92 4.21 -9.08
C PHE A 148 -4.65 5.27 -10.15
N HIS A 149 -5.58 5.49 -11.09
CA HIS A 149 -5.39 6.46 -12.15
C HIS A 149 -5.34 7.91 -11.65
N ASN A 150 -6.12 8.25 -10.62
CA ASN A 150 -6.00 9.57 -10.00
C ASN A 150 -4.65 9.75 -9.29
N GLY A 151 -4.18 8.74 -8.56
CA GLY A 151 -2.86 8.71 -7.95
C GLY A 151 -1.74 8.93 -8.98
N LEU A 152 -1.83 8.29 -10.14
CA LEU A 152 -0.91 8.49 -11.26
C LEU A 152 -0.91 9.93 -11.79
N VAL A 153 -2.08 10.58 -11.94
CA VAL A 153 -2.15 11.98 -12.41
C VAL A 153 -1.37 12.85 -11.44
N ILE A 154 -1.67 12.69 -10.14
CA ILE A 154 -1.10 13.50 -9.07
C ILE A 154 0.42 13.30 -9.01
N ALA A 155 0.89 12.05 -9.06
CA ALA A 155 2.32 11.74 -9.06
C ALA A 155 3.05 12.37 -10.26
N MET A 156 2.47 12.28 -11.46
CA MET A 156 3.02 12.92 -12.66
C MET A 156 3.05 14.45 -12.56
N ASP A 157 1.97 15.07 -12.05
CA ASP A 157 1.94 16.52 -11.83
C ASP A 157 3.09 16.94 -10.88
N TYR A 158 3.30 16.24 -9.76
CA TYR A 158 4.45 16.51 -8.88
C TYR A 158 5.81 16.33 -9.56
N LEU A 159 6.01 15.25 -10.32
CA LEU A 159 7.28 14.96 -11.01
C LEU A 159 7.62 16.02 -12.06
N THR A 160 6.61 16.53 -12.75
CA THR A 160 6.75 17.60 -13.74
C THR A 160 6.81 18.99 -13.10
N LYS A 161 6.81 19.07 -11.76
CA LYS A 161 6.72 20.30 -10.96
C LYS A 161 5.49 21.14 -11.29
N ALA A 162 4.47 20.55 -11.91
CA ALA A 162 3.17 21.17 -12.03
C ALA A 162 2.49 21.12 -10.66
N LYS A 163 1.76 22.19 -10.32
CA LYS A 163 0.89 22.13 -9.14
C LYS A 163 -0.16 21.04 -9.39
N PRO A 164 -0.33 20.05 -8.49
CA PRO A 164 -1.38 19.06 -8.65
C PRO A 164 -2.73 19.74 -8.80
N ILE A 165 -3.51 19.31 -9.78
CA ILE A 165 -4.83 19.89 -10.01
C ILE A 165 -5.77 19.41 -8.89
N ASP A 166 -6.33 20.36 -8.13
CA ASP A 166 -7.22 20.11 -6.98
C ASP A 166 -8.33 19.10 -7.31
N LYS A 167 -8.84 19.15 -8.55
CA LYS A 167 -9.79 18.19 -9.12
C LYS A 167 -9.38 16.72 -8.90
N PHE A 168 -8.15 16.33 -9.27
CA PHE A 168 -7.73 14.92 -9.19
C PHE A 168 -7.46 14.48 -7.74
N ILE A 169 -7.05 15.42 -6.89
CA ILE A 169 -6.98 15.18 -5.44
C ILE A 169 -8.37 14.87 -4.89
N GLU A 170 -9.37 15.67 -5.24
CA GLU A 170 -10.75 15.45 -4.80
C GLU A 170 -11.31 14.13 -5.34
N GLN A 171 -11.08 13.84 -6.63
CA GLN A 171 -11.49 12.58 -7.24
C GLN A 171 -10.84 11.35 -6.58
N LEU A 172 -9.55 11.42 -6.26
CA LEU A 172 -8.85 10.36 -5.52
C LEU A 172 -9.54 10.11 -4.18
N ARG A 173 -9.77 11.16 -3.39
CA ARG A 173 -10.45 11.06 -2.09
C ARG A 173 -11.83 10.45 -2.25
N ASN A 174 -12.66 11.01 -3.13
CA ASN A 174 -14.02 10.54 -3.34
C ASN A 174 -14.04 9.07 -3.80
N ALA A 175 -13.11 8.65 -4.66
CA ALA A 175 -13.00 7.25 -5.06
C ALA A 175 -12.62 6.33 -3.88
N ILE A 176 -11.69 6.75 -3.00
CA ILE A 176 -11.38 6.04 -1.75
C ILE A 176 -12.63 5.96 -0.88
N GLN A 177 -13.36 7.06 -0.70
CA GLN A 177 -14.57 7.11 0.14
C GLN A 177 -15.68 6.17 -0.34
N HIS A 178 -15.83 6.00 -1.65
CA HIS A 178 -16.87 5.15 -2.26
C HIS A 178 -16.43 3.69 -2.40
N HIS A 179 -15.14 3.40 -2.31
CA HIS A 179 -14.63 2.04 -2.46
C HIS A 179 -15.17 1.12 -1.34
N PRO A 180 -15.75 -0.07 -1.66
CA PRO A 180 -16.43 -0.92 -0.68
C PRO A 180 -15.60 -1.34 0.54
N LEU A 181 -14.27 -1.46 0.42
CA LEU A 181 -13.40 -1.78 1.55
C LEU A 181 -13.17 -0.58 2.49
N TYR A 182 -13.09 0.63 1.93
CA TYR A 182 -12.77 1.84 2.67
C TYR A 182 -14.03 2.53 3.21
N SER A 183 -15.14 2.47 2.48
CA SER A 183 -16.42 3.07 2.88
C SER A 183 -17.00 2.44 4.15
N ARG A 184 -16.84 1.12 4.32
CA ARG A 184 -17.27 0.39 5.53
C ARG A 184 -16.49 0.81 6.78
N THR A 185 -15.24 1.25 6.61
CA THR A 185 -14.38 1.65 7.72
C THR A 185 -14.44 3.15 8.00
N ALA A 186 -14.77 3.97 7.00
CA ALA A 186 -14.99 5.41 7.17
C ALA A 186 -16.19 5.74 8.09
N ARG A 187 -17.19 4.85 8.20
CA ARG A 187 -18.36 5.04 9.07
C ARG A 187 -18.08 4.82 10.56
N ASN A 188 -16.95 4.22 10.91
CA ASN A 188 -16.64 3.82 12.28
C ASN A 188 -15.27 4.38 12.73
N ARG A 189 -15.28 5.60 13.29
CA ARG A 189 -14.25 6.26 14.14
C ARG A 189 -12.94 6.73 13.49
N MET A 190 -12.42 7.86 14.01
CA MET A 190 -11.00 8.18 14.02
C MET A 190 -10.29 7.10 14.85
N ASN A 191 -9.92 5.95 14.28
CA ASN A 191 -9.01 4.98 14.90
C ASN A 191 -8.59 3.88 13.91
N ASN A 192 -7.26 3.74 13.75
CA ASN A 192 -6.54 2.48 13.93
C ASN A 192 -7.06 1.26 13.11
N TYR A 193 -6.73 1.20 11.82
CA TYR A 193 -7.21 0.18 10.87
C TYR A 193 -6.37 -1.11 10.83
N ASP A 194 -6.93 -2.28 11.17
CA ASP A 194 -6.22 -3.56 10.98
C ASP A 194 -6.73 -4.40 9.80
N GLY A 195 -8.00 -4.29 9.35
CA GLY A 195 -8.58 -4.76 8.06
C GLY A 195 -8.22 -6.18 7.56
N LEU A 196 -7.54 -6.96 8.38
CA LEU A 196 -7.22 -8.37 8.27
C LEU A 196 -7.61 -8.86 9.65
N ILE A 197 -8.41 -9.91 9.69
CA ILE A 197 -8.55 -10.75 10.88
C ILE A 197 -7.22 -11.51 11.03
N ASN A 198 -6.10 -10.78 11.17
CA ASN A 198 -4.84 -11.37 11.55
C ASN A 198 -5.00 -11.61 13.04
N LYS A 199 -5.22 -12.88 13.39
CA LYS A 199 -5.04 -13.36 14.76
C LYS A 199 -3.79 -12.67 15.31
N HIS A 200 -3.97 -11.93 16.40
CA HIS A 200 -2.90 -11.24 17.11
C HIS A 200 -1.65 -12.14 17.13
N ILE A 201 -0.56 -11.68 16.50
CA ILE A 201 0.73 -12.37 16.60
C ILE A 201 1.39 -11.83 17.86
N PRO A 202 1.58 -12.64 18.91
CA PRO A 202 2.19 -12.16 20.14
C PRO A 202 3.57 -11.56 19.90
N GLN A 203 3.94 -10.51 20.64
CA GLN A 203 5.23 -9.82 20.45
C GLN A 203 6.43 -10.78 20.56
N ALA A 204 6.35 -11.75 21.49
CA ALA A 204 7.36 -12.79 21.64
C ALA A 204 7.51 -13.66 20.37
N HIS A 205 6.42 -13.88 19.64
CA HIS A 205 6.45 -14.57 18.35
C HIS A 205 7.02 -13.67 17.26
N LEU A 206 6.60 -12.40 17.18
CA LEU A 206 7.13 -11.41 16.22
C LEU A 206 8.66 -11.29 16.28
N ASN A 207 9.23 -11.29 17.48
CA ASN A 207 10.69 -11.27 17.67
C ASN A 207 11.38 -12.52 17.09
N LYS A 208 10.73 -13.68 17.13
CA LYS A 208 11.28 -14.94 16.60
C LYS A 208 11.20 -15.03 15.08
N VAL A 209 10.20 -14.36 14.47
CA VAL A 209 9.88 -14.46 13.04
C VAL A 209 10.36 -13.27 12.21
N HIS A 210 10.93 -12.24 12.83
CA HIS A 210 11.47 -11.09 12.12
C HIS A 210 12.43 -11.50 10.99
N GLY A 211 12.05 -11.20 9.74
CA GLY A 211 12.83 -11.53 8.55
C GLY A 211 12.85 -13.03 8.19
N LYS A 212 12.05 -13.86 8.86
CA LYS A 212 11.89 -15.28 8.57
C LYS A 212 10.57 -15.54 7.83
N ILE A 213 10.57 -16.60 7.04
CA ILE A 213 9.37 -17.12 6.39
C ILE A 213 8.66 -18.07 7.37
N ILE A 214 7.40 -17.77 7.68
CA ILE A 214 6.53 -18.66 8.44
C ILE A 214 5.89 -19.64 7.46
N LYS A 215 6.29 -20.92 7.57
CA LYS A 215 5.56 -22.01 6.93
C LYS A 215 4.21 -22.18 7.65
N PRO A 216 3.13 -22.53 6.92
CA PRO A 216 1.92 -22.95 7.62
C PRO A 216 2.30 -24.08 8.58
N PRO A 217 1.82 -24.09 9.83
CA PRO A 217 1.99 -25.26 10.68
C PRO A 217 1.48 -26.46 9.87
N ASN A 218 2.18 -27.59 9.89
CA ASN A 218 1.82 -28.80 9.14
C ASN A 218 0.34 -29.13 9.39
N LEU A 219 -0.54 -28.56 8.55
CA LEU A 219 -1.94 -28.90 8.49
C LEU A 219 -1.91 -30.19 7.70
N TYR A 220 -1.88 -31.29 8.44
CA TYR A 220 -2.23 -32.62 7.95
C TYR A 220 -3.31 -32.50 6.87
N HIS A 221 -2.96 -32.88 5.64
CA HIS A 221 -3.77 -33.55 4.61
C HIS A 221 -5.30 -33.39 4.59
N ASN A 222 -5.87 -32.24 4.96
CA ASN A 222 -7.27 -31.93 4.74
C ASN A 222 -7.34 -30.65 3.92
N SER A 223 -7.65 -30.84 2.64
CA SER A 223 -7.83 -29.85 1.59
C SER A 223 -8.86 -28.79 1.99
N ILE A 224 -8.39 -27.74 2.67
CA ILE A 224 -9.13 -26.48 2.78
C ILE A 224 -8.99 -25.78 1.43
N PHE A 225 -9.97 -26.00 0.57
CA PHE A 225 -10.21 -25.19 -0.61
C PHE A 225 -10.34 -23.73 -0.16
N LEU A 226 -9.34 -22.89 -0.50
CA LEU A 226 -9.57 -21.46 -0.54
C LEU A 226 -10.60 -21.19 -1.66
N PRO A 227 -11.62 -20.35 -1.43
CA PRO A 227 -12.55 -19.96 -2.48
C PRO A 227 -11.78 -19.41 -3.69
N LYS A 228 -12.13 -19.85 -4.90
CA LYS A 228 -11.52 -19.43 -6.18
C LYS A 228 -11.51 -17.90 -6.40
N GLU A 229 -12.24 -17.16 -5.58
CA GLU A 229 -12.42 -15.70 -5.63
C GLU A 229 -11.16 -14.89 -5.25
N TYR A 230 -10.10 -15.52 -4.73
CA TYR A 230 -8.83 -14.85 -4.39
C TYR A 230 -7.73 -14.98 -5.46
N LEU A 231 -7.97 -15.71 -6.55
CA LEU A 231 -7.04 -15.82 -7.67
C LEU A 231 -7.54 -14.93 -8.81
N GLY A 232 -7.12 -13.67 -8.80
CA GLY A 232 -7.37 -12.71 -9.87
C GLY A 232 -6.64 -13.03 -11.17
N TYR A 233 -6.78 -14.24 -11.70
CA TYR A 233 -6.36 -14.59 -13.05
C TYR A 233 -7.51 -14.30 -14.01
N LYS A 234 -7.27 -13.36 -14.93
CA LYS A 234 -7.97 -13.37 -16.21
C LYS A 234 -7.43 -14.56 -17.01
N SER A 235 -8.32 -15.46 -17.40
CA SER A 235 -8.09 -16.43 -18.46
C SER A 235 -7.80 -15.68 -19.78
N ASN A 236 -6.61 -15.88 -20.32
CA ASN A 236 -6.40 -15.96 -21.77
C ASN A 236 -6.11 -17.42 -22.08
#